data_AF-A0A229T665-F1
#
_entry.id   AF-A0A229T665-F1
#
_cell.length_a   1.000
_cell.length_b   1.000
_cell.length_c   1.000
_cell.angle_alpha   90.00
_cell.angle_beta   90.00
_cell.angle_gamma   90.00
#
_symmetry.space_group_name_H-M   'P 1'
#
loop_
_entity.id
_entity.type
_entity.pdbx_description
1 polymer ?
#
loop_
_entity_poly.entity_id
_entity_poly.type
_entity_poly.pdbx_seq_one_letter_code
_entity_poly.pdbx_strand_id
1 'polypeptide(L)'
;MYWPVPASWTPHDEAELVAGWRLWLELSDRAWPTAAWDGTPAGAVGQLRELLAACDEIETSYRAAVAEPSPGFRRLLQGLVVTAGSAISLWFDDFEPLDGERAALLHDDLARFAEQAEQVLTLLAANGGWAGLDEVRRRPA
;
A
#
# COMPACT_ATOMS: atom_id res chain seq x y z
N MET A 1 -2.80 -6.51 12.79
CA MET A 1 -2.97 -5.27 13.62
C MET A 1 -3.49 -4.19 12.69
N TYR A 2 -4.62 -3.54 12.99
CA TYR A 2 -5.17 -2.50 12.11
C TYR A 2 -4.49 -1.17 12.43
N TRP A 3 -3.65 -0.66 11.53
CA TRP A 3 -3.09 0.67 11.68
C TRP A 3 -4.06 1.68 11.07
N PRO A 4 -4.57 2.65 11.84
CA PRO A 4 -5.55 3.58 11.31
C PRO A 4 -4.93 4.47 10.24
N VAL A 5 -5.60 4.58 9.09
CA VAL A 5 -5.30 5.62 8.10
C VAL A 5 -5.65 6.97 8.74
N PRO A 6 -4.77 7.98 8.70
CA PRO A 6 -5.07 9.29 9.27
C PRO A 6 -6.30 9.90 8.59
N ALA A 7 -7.12 10.62 9.38
CA ALA A 7 -8.35 11.23 8.90
C ALA A 7 -8.12 12.31 7.81
N SER A 8 -6.92 12.88 7.77
CA SER A 8 -6.51 13.86 6.77
C SER A 8 -5.01 13.77 6.50
N TRP A 9 -4.62 14.04 5.27
CA TRP A 9 -3.25 14.31 4.86
C TRP A 9 -3.27 15.61 4.06
N THR A 10 -2.31 16.48 4.29
CA THR A 10 -2.14 17.70 3.50
C THR A 10 -0.63 17.86 3.31
N PRO A 11 -0.14 17.92 2.06
CA PRO A 11 1.29 18.05 1.81
C PRO A 11 1.85 19.27 2.54
N HIS A 12 2.93 19.10 3.31
CA HIS A 12 3.58 20.20 3.99
C HIS A 12 4.36 21.09 3.02
N ASP A 13 4.95 20.48 2.01
CA ASP A 13 5.80 21.11 1.00
C ASP A 13 5.66 20.38 -0.36
N GLU A 14 6.33 20.92 -1.39
CA GLU A 14 6.31 20.33 -2.73
C GLU A 14 6.97 18.94 -2.78
N ALA A 15 7.99 18.69 -1.96
CA ALA A 15 8.66 17.39 -1.93
C ALA A 15 7.73 16.30 -1.34
N GLU A 16 6.93 16.64 -0.32
CA GLU A 16 5.91 15.76 0.24
C GLU A 16 4.77 15.52 -0.76
N LEU A 17 4.38 16.54 -1.54
CA LEU A 17 3.41 16.38 -2.61
C LEU A 17 3.92 15.39 -3.68
N VAL A 18 5.18 15.52 -4.09
CA VAL A 18 5.83 14.59 -5.04
C VAL A 18 5.94 13.19 -4.46
N ALA A 19 6.28 13.05 -3.18
CA ALA A 19 6.33 11.76 -2.51
C ALA A 19 4.93 11.11 -2.42
N GLY A 20 3.90 11.89 -2.09
CA GLY A 20 2.50 11.48 -2.11
C GLY A 20 2.03 11.03 -3.49
N TRP A 21 2.45 11.74 -4.55
CA TRP A 21 2.16 11.36 -5.93
C TRP A 21 2.80 10.03 -6.32
N ARG A 22 4.10 9.85 -6.00
CA ARG A 22 4.81 8.58 -6.24
C ARG A 22 4.14 7.42 -5.51
N LEU A 23 3.76 7.62 -4.24
CA LEU A 23 3.05 6.61 -3.47
C LEU A 23 1.68 6.28 -4.07
N TRP A 24 0.95 7.29 -4.55
CA TRP A 24 -0.34 7.07 -5.21
C TRP A 24 -0.19 6.21 -6.46
N LEU A 25 0.82 6.48 -7.31
CA LEU A 25 1.12 5.68 -8.50
C LEU A 25 1.48 4.22 -8.16
N GLU A 26 2.37 4.02 -7.19
CA GLU A 26 2.77 2.67 -6.76
C GLU A 26 1.60 1.83 -6.24
N LEU A 27 0.62 2.48 -5.59
CA LEU A 27 -0.58 1.81 -5.12
C LEU A 27 -1.63 1.63 -6.22
N SER A 28 -1.74 2.57 -7.17
CA SER A 28 -2.76 2.53 -8.23
C SER A 28 -2.46 1.48 -9.30
N ASP A 29 -1.18 1.23 -9.57
CA ASP A 29 -0.74 0.34 -10.64
C ASP A 29 -0.74 -1.14 -10.22
N ARG A 30 -0.91 -1.42 -8.92
CA ARG A 30 -0.88 -2.79 -8.37
C ARG A 30 -2.28 -3.39 -8.31
N ALA A 31 -2.37 -4.66 -8.70
CA ALA A 31 -3.55 -5.48 -8.53
C ALA A 31 -3.30 -6.51 -7.42
N TRP A 32 -3.99 -6.33 -6.30
CA TRP A 32 -3.90 -7.26 -5.16
C TRP A 32 -4.56 -8.59 -5.52
N PRO A 33 -3.97 -9.74 -5.16
CA PRO A 33 -4.57 -11.04 -5.44
C PRO A 33 -5.98 -11.12 -4.85
N THR A 34 -6.93 -11.54 -5.68
CA THR A 34 -8.33 -11.74 -5.28
C THR A 34 -8.57 -13.18 -4.84
N ALA A 35 -9.76 -13.49 -4.33
CA ALA A 35 -10.16 -14.85 -3.97
C ALA A 35 -10.07 -15.88 -5.13
N ALA A 36 -9.90 -15.42 -6.38
CA ALA A 36 -9.74 -16.26 -7.57
C ALA A 36 -8.27 -16.60 -7.88
N TRP A 37 -7.30 -16.10 -7.11
CA TRP A 37 -5.88 -16.34 -7.33
C TRP A 37 -5.48 -17.76 -6.89
N ASP A 38 -4.65 -18.44 -7.69
CA ASP A 38 -4.36 -19.89 -7.61
C ASP A 38 -2.85 -20.23 -7.51
N GLY A 39 -2.01 -19.26 -7.16
CA GLY A 39 -0.54 -19.42 -7.04
C GLY A 39 -0.05 -19.88 -5.66
N THR A 40 1.26 -19.67 -5.39
CA THR A 40 1.87 -19.97 -4.08
C THR A 40 1.85 -18.77 -3.14
N PRO A 41 1.63 -18.93 -1.82
CA PRO A 41 1.50 -17.80 -0.89
C PRO A 41 2.67 -16.82 -0.96
N ALA A 42 3.89 -17.33 -1.09
CA ALA A 42 5.09 -16.54 -1.33
C ALA A 42 4.98 -15.64 -2.59
N GLY A 43 4.36 -16.16 -3.66
CA GLY A 43 4.03 -15.39 -4.85
C GLY A 43 2.97 -14.33 -4.60
N ALA A 44 1.93 -14.62 -3.80
CA ALA A 44 0.89 -13.64 -3.46
C ALA A 44 1.45 -12.42 -2.72
N VAL A 45 2.33 -12.66 -1.73
CA VAL A 45 2.94 -11.59 -0.93
C VAL A 45 4.18 -10.97 -1.61
N GLY A 46 4.61 -11.49 -2.76
CA GLY A 46 5.70 -10.92 -3.56
C GLY A 46 5.45 -9.45 -3.91
N GLN A 47 4.24 -9.13 -4.35
CA GLN A 47 3.84 -7.75 -4.64
C GLN A 47 3.86 -6.83 -3.40
N LEU A 48 3.54 -7.37 -2.21
CA LEU A 48 3.63 -6.60 -0.98
C LEU A 48 5.08 -6.23 -0.66
N ARG A 49 6.02 -7.17 -0.88
CA ARG A 49 7.46 -6.93 -0.64
C ARG A 49 8.01 -5.84 -1.56
N GLU A 50 7.65 -5.91 -2.84
CA GLU A 50 8.03 -4.88 -3.82
C GLU A 50 7.45 -3.51 -3.44
N LEU A 51 6.19 -3.46 -3.00
CA LEU A 51 5.60 -2.21 -2.51
C LEU A 51 6.36 -1.67 -1.31
N LEU A 52 6.75 -2.51 -0.35
CA LEU A 52 7.51 -2.06 0.82
C LEU A 52 8.89 -1.52 0.44
N ALA A 53 9.55 -2.12 -0.55
CA ALA A 53 10.78 -1.59 -1.11
C ALA A 53 10.55 -0.20 -1.76
N ALA A 54 9.49 -0.05 -2.57
CA ALA A 54 9.14 1.24 -3.16
C ALA A 54 8.80 2.30 -2.09
N CYS A 55 8.10 1.91 -1.01
CA CYS A 55 7.81 2.80 0.12
C CYS A 55 9.10 3.30 0.80
N ASP A 56 10.07 2.41 1.02
CA ASP A 56 11.38 2.77 1.60
C ASP A 56 12.17 3.71 0.69
N GLU A 57 12.16 3.46 -0.62
CA GLU A 57 12.79 4.34 -1.61
C GLU A 57 12.13 5.72 -1.66
N ILE A 58 10.80 5.78 -1.60
CA ILE A 58 10.05 7.04 -1.56
C ILE A 58 10.34 7.81 -0.27
N GLU A 59 10.32 7.15 0.90
CA GLU A 59 10.66 7.78 2.19
C GLU A 59 12.08 8.33 2.16
N THR A 60 13.04 7.53 1.69
CA THR A 60 14.45 7.90 1.58
C THR A 60 14.63 9.11 0.66
N SER A 61 13.99 9.09 -0.51
CA SER A 61 14.02 10.21 -1.45
C SER A 61 13.44 11.49 -0.85
N TYR A 62 12.29 11.39 -0.17
CA TYR A 62 11.64 12.53 0.46
C TYR A 62 12.54 13.15 1.54
N ARG A 63 13.11 12.32 2.43
CA ARG A 63 14.00 12.77 3.50
C ARG A 63 15.28 13.42 2.98
N ALA A 64 15.78 12.99 1.83
CA ALA A 64 16.96 13.60 1.21
C ALA A 64 16.63 14.99 0.61
N ALA A 65 15.37 15.23 0.23
CA ALA A 65 14.94 16.47 -0.42
C ALA A 65 14.59 17.60 0.56
N VAL A 66 14.38 17.30 1.85
CA VAL A 66 13.94 18.28 2.85
C VAL A 66 14.77 18.19 4.13
N ALA A 67 14.96 19.33 4.81
CA ALA A 67 15.66 19.36 6.10
C ALA A 67 14.79 18.80 7.24
N GLU A 68 13.48 19.04 7.20
CA GLU A 68 12.53 18.65 8.24
C GLU A 68 11.34 17.90 7.63
N PRO A 69 11.41 16.56 7.52
CA PRO A 69 10.33 15.78 6.93
C PRO A 69 9.10 15.75 7.84
N SER A 70 7.92 15.95 7.25
CA SER A 70 6.67 15.97 8.00
C SER A 70 6.33 14.59 8.58
N PRO A 71 5.70 14.53 9.77
CA PRO A 71 5.24 13.27 10.33
C PRO A 71 3.98 12.72 9.63
N GLY A 72 3.29 13.55 8.83
CA GLY A 72 2.03 13.18 8.16
C GLY A 72 2.26 12.07 7.13
N PHE A 73 3.14 12.31 6.18
CA PHE A 73 3.49 11.33 5.14
C PHE A 73 4.06 10.04 5.73
N ARG A 74 4.93 10.14 6.74
CA ARG A 74 5.52 8.96 7.39
C ARG A 74 4.48 8.05 8.06
N ARG A 75 3.39 8.61 8.59
CA ARG A 75 2.31 7.81 9.17
C ARG A 75 1.55 6.99 8.12
N LEU A 76 1.43 7.51 6.89
CA LEU A 76 0.83 6.76 5.77
C LEU A 76 1.68 5.53 5.43
N LEU A 77 2.99 5.74 5.25
CA LEU A 77 3.94 4.68 4.96
C LEU A 77 4.00 3.65 6.08
N GLN A 78 4.07 4.10 7.33
CA GLN A 78 4.11 3.22 8.50
C GLN A 78 2.87 2.31 8.57
N GLY A 79 1.69 2.84 8.25
CA GLY A 79 0.48 2.03 8.16
C GLY A 79 0.63 0.91 7.14
N LEU A 80 1.05 1.24 5.92
CA LEU A 80 1.24 0.25 4.85
C LEU A 80 2.26 -0.82 5.24
N VAL A 81 3.40 -0.41 5.82
CA VAL A 81 4.47 -1.30 6.31
C VAL A 81 3.95 -2.27 7.37
N VAL A 82 3.21 -1.79 8.37
CA VAL A 82 2.69 -2.64 9.45
C VAL A 82 1.70 -3.68 8.93
N THR A 83 0.80 -3.27 8.05
CA THR A 83 -0.25 -4.16 7.53
C THR A 83 0.30 -5.17 6.54
N ALA A 84 1.16 -4.75 5.61
CA ALA A 84 1.85 -5.66 4.69
C ALA A 84 2.82 -6.59 5.43
N GLY A 85 3.56 -6.07 6.41
CA GLY A 85 4.54 -6.83 7.17
C GLY A 85 3.92 -8.02 7.90
N SER A 86 2.69 -7.87 8.41
CA SER A 86 1.96 -8.97 9.04
C SER A 86 1.71 -10.13 8.05
N ALA A 87 1.25 -9.82 6.84
CA ALA A 87 1.02 -10.82 5.80
C ALA A 87 2.33 -11.44 5.29
N ILE A 88 3.35 -10.61 5.04
CA ILE A 88 4.66 -11.08 4.57
C ILE A 88 5.29 -12.03 5.58
N SER A 89 5.30 -11.69 6.87
CA SER A 89 5.88 -12.54 7.91
C SER A 89 5.23 -13.92 8.01
N LEU A 90 3.98 -14.07 7.57
CA LEU A 90 3.27 -15.33 7.62
C LEU A 90 3.49 -16.20 6.37
N TRP A 91 3.70 -15.58 5.21
CA TRP A 91 3.59 -16.27 3.91
C TRP A 91 4.85 -16.23 3.03
N PHE A 92 5.91 -15.48 3.37
CA PHE A 92 6.99 -15.17 2.41
C PHE A 92 7.80 -16.38 1.91
N ASP A 93 7.92 -17.43 2.71
CA ASP A 93 8.69 -18.64 2.46
C ASP A 93 7.80 -19.86 2.21
N ASP A 94 6.50 -19.64 2.06
CA ASP A 94 5.51 -20.68 1.85
C ASP A 94 5.27 -20.88 0.35
N PHE A 95 5.87 -21.94 -0.18
CA PHE A 95 5.80 -22.35 -1.58
C PHE A 95 4.87 -23.56 -1.79
N GLU A 96 4.23 -24.04 -0.73
CA GLU A 96 3.36 -25.21 -0.80
C GLU A 96 1.96 -24.82 -1.29
N PRO A 97 1.24 -25.72 -1.98
CA PRO A 97 -0.16 -25.49 -2.33
C PRO A 97 -1.00 -25.17 -1.09
N LEU A 98 -1.94 -24.24 -1.24
CA LEU A 98 -2.89 -23.88 -0.19
C LEU A 98 -3.98 -24.95 -0.06
N ASP A 99 -4.23 -25.39 1.17
CA ASP A 99 -5.52 -25.98 1.51
C ASP A 99 -6.59 -24.89 1.70
N GLY A 100 -7.86 -25.29 1.82
CA GLY A 100 -8.97 -24.33 1.88
C GLY A 100 -8.92 -23.38 3.08
N GLU A 101 -8.37 -23.83 4.22
CA GLU A 101 -8.26 -23.00 5.43
C GLU A 101 -7.15 -21.96 5.27
N ARG A 102 -5.97 -22.40 4.81
CA ARG A 102 -4.85 -21.49 4.53
C ARG A 102 -5.18 -20.49 3.42
N ALA A 103 -5.91 -20.92 2.40
CA ALA A 103 -6.38 -20.02 1.34
C ALA A 103 -7.29 -18.93 1.90
N ALA A 104 -8.25 -19.28 2.77
CA ALA A 104 -9.12 -18.30 3.42
C ALA A 104 -8.30 -17.29 4.25
N LEU A 105 -7.31 -17.76 5.02
CA LEU A 105 -6.46 -16.88 5.83
C LEU A 105 -5.61 -15.93 4.99
N LEU A 106 -4.99 -16.43 3.91
CA LEU A 106 -4.23 -15.59 2.97
C LEU A 106 -5.13 -14.52 2.36
N HIS A 107 -6.32 -14.88 1.89
CA HIS A 107 -7.24 -13.93 1.29
C HIS A 107 -7.71 -12.87 2.29
N ASP A 108 -7.98 -13.24 3.55
CA ASP A 108 -8.30 -12.30 4.61
C ASP A 108 -7.17 -11.29 4.85
N ASP A 109 -5.92 -11.75 4.88
CA ASP A 109 -4.75 -10.88 5.05
C ASP A 109 -4.56 -9.92 3.87
N LEU A 110 -4.71 -10.42 2.64
CA LEU A 110 -4.62 -9.61 1.42
C LEU A 110 -5.78 -8.62 1.30
N ALA A 111 -7.00 -9.02 1.68
CA ALA A 111 -8.17 -8.14 1.69
C ALA A 111 -7.99 -6.98 2.67
N ARG A 112 -7.51 -7.25 3.89
CA ARG A 112 -7.19 -6.21 4.88
C ARG A 112 -6.16 -5.23 4.35
N PHE A 113 -5.13 -5.73 3.67
CA PHE A 113 -4.14 -4.87 3.05
C PHE A 113 -4.74 -4.02 1.92
N ALA A 114 -5.51 -4.63 1.02
CA ALA A 114 -6.17 -3.96 -0.10
C ALA A 114 -7.11 -2.85 0.38
N GLU A 115 -7.91 -3.09 1.42
CA GLU A 115 -8.77 -2.08 2.04
C GLU A 115 -7.97 -0.87 2.53
N GLN A 116 -6.83 -1.11 3.18
CA GLN A 116 -5.98 -0.04 3.67
C GLN A 116 -5.30 0.73 2.52
N ALA A 117 -4.84 0.02 1.48
CA ALA A 117 -4.28 0.63 0.28
C ALA A 117 -5.31 1.55 -0.40
N GLU A 118 -6.56 1.11 -0.52
CA GLU A 118 -7.65 1.91 -1.08
C GLU A 118 -7.98 3.16 -0.23
N GLN A 119 -7.93 3.05 1.09
CA GLN A 119 -8.10 4.21 1.97
C GLN A 119 -6.97 5.23 1.79
N VAL A 120 -5.71 4.77 1.67
CA VAL A 120 -4.56 5.64 1.41
C VAL A 120 -4.65 6.27 0.02
N LEU A 121 -5.01 5.50 -1.02
CA LEU A 121 -5.25 6.00 -2.38
C LEU A 121 -6.30 7.12 -2.39
N THR A 122 -7.44 6.88 -1.73
CA THR A 122 -8.52 7.87 -1.60
C THR A 122 -8.02 9.16 -0.94
N LEU A 123 -7.30 9.01 0.17
CA LEU A 123 -6.81 10.14 0.94
C LEU A 123 -5.79 10.98 0.15
N LEU A 124 -4.84 10.31 -0.50
CA LEU A 124 -3.84 10.93 -1.37
C LEU A 124 -4.52 11.66 -2.54
N ALA A 125 -5.50 11.04 -3.20
CA ALA A 125 -6.22 11.64 -4.32
C ALA A 125 -7.00 12.91 -3.95
N ALA A 126 -7.70 12.86 -2.81
CA ALA A 126 -8.48 14.00 -2.33
C ALA A 126 -7.61 15.22 -2.01
N ASN A 127 -6.39 15.02 -1.51
CA ASN A 127 -5.57 16.11 -0.98
C ASN A 127 -4.34 16.45 -1.83
N GLY A 128 -3.98 15.59 -2.79
CA GLY A 128 -2.87 15.80 -3.72
C GLY A 128 -3.28 16.50 -5.03
N GLY A 129 -4.58 16.68 -5.27
CA GLY A 129 -5.08 17.34 -6.48
C GLY A 129 -5.27 16.40 -7.68
N TRP A 130 -5.26 15.08 -7.46
CA TRP A 130 -5.45 14.06 -8.51
C TRP A 130 -6.74 13.24 -8.37
N ALA A 131 -7.76 13.79 -7.70
CA ALA A 131 -9.10 13.18 -7.58
C ALA A 131 -9.70 12.76 -8.94
N GLY A 132 -9.51 13.55 -10.00
CA GLY A 132 -9.99 13.19 -11.34
C GLY A 132 -9.32 11.94 -11.93
N LEU A 133 -8.06 11.65 -11.57
CA LEU A 133 -7.38 10.42 -11.97
C LEU A 133 -7.90 9.21 -11.18
N ASP A 134 -8.16 9.40 -9.89
CA ASP A 134 -8.75 8.36 -9.04
C ASP A 134 -10.19 8.00 -9.46
N GLU A 135 -10.98 8.98 -9.92
CA GLU A 135 -12.29 8.72 -10.51
C GLU A 135 -12.20 7.84 -11.76
N VAL A 136 -11.19 8.04 -12.61
CA VAL A 136 -10.96 7.19 -13.79
C VAL A 136 -10.55 5.78 -13.37
N ARG A 137 -9.62 5.66 -12.40
CA ARG A 137 -9.15 4.38 -11.86
C ARG A 137 -10.29 3.50 -11.32
N ARG A 138 -11.27 4.10 -10.65
CA ARG A 138 -12.40 3.38 -10.04
C ARG A 138 -13.50 2.98 -11.02
N ARG A 139 -13.50 3.49 -12.25
CA ARG A 139 -14.54 3.13 -13.22
C ARG A 139 -14.37 1.65 -13.62
N PRO A 140 -15.43 0.83 -13.50
CA PRO A 140 -15.39 -0.50 -14.08
C PRO A 140 -15.20 -0.38 -15.60
N ALA A 141 -14.30 -1.20 -16.15
CA ALA A 141 -14.08 -1.32 -17.58
C ALA A 141 -15.31 -1.87 -18.32
#